data_AF-A0A968NZM4-F1
#
_entry.id   AF-A0A968NZM4-F1
#
_cell.length_a   1.000
_cell.length_b   1.000
_cell.length_c   1.000
_cell.angle_alpha   90.00
_cell.angle_beta   90.00
_cell.angle_gamma   90.00
#
_symmetry.space_group_name_H-M   'P 1'
#
loop_
_entity.id
_entity.type
_entity.pdbx_description
1 polymer ?
#
loop_
_entity_poly.entity_id
_entity_poly.type
_entity_poly.pdbx_seq_one_letter_code
_entity_poly.pdbx_strand_id
1 'polypeptide(L)'
;MRDGNYLSIDTSFSIAFAGLFMQLVELKDNSEPNEFPEYVKIADDLTSVLDRAHRDGSLKDEVRRDLSRFIIQDPALVAGLERYKKHGKKLFVVTNSDYSYSKLLLDHTITPYLKEHAHWSELFDYVITLAAKPRFFVDNQRFLKIDPSTETMTNNGP
;
A
#
# COMPACT_ATOMS: atom_id res chain seq x y z
N MET A 1 -23.28 8.16 7.48
CA MET A 1 -23.44 8.93 6.22
C MET A 1 -23.40 7.93 5.07
N ARG A 2 -24.43 7.88 4.22
CA ARG A 2 -24.52 6.99 3.03
C ARG A 2 -25.05 7.78 1.81
N ASP A 3 -24.68 9.05 1.73
CA ASP A 3 -24.97 9.86 0.55
C ASP A 3 -23.76 9.77 -0.38
N GLY A 4 -23.99 9.36 -1.63
CA GLY A 4 -22.95 9.13 -2.63
C GLY A 4 -22.24 10.39 -3.12
N ASN A 5 -22.75 11.58 -2.77
CA ASN A 5 -22.11 12.85 -3.09
C ASN A 5 -20.98 13.22 -2.12
N TYR A 6 -20.81 12.47 -1.03
CA TYR A 6 -19.76 12.72 -0.04
C TYR A 6 -18.69 11.63 -0.12
N LEU A 7 -17.46 12.06 -0.36
CA LEU A 7 -16.28 11.21 -0.27
C LEU A 7 -15.69 11.30 1.14
N SER A 8 -15.69 10.19 1.87
CA SER A 8 -14.96 10.10 3.14
C SER A 8 -13.48 9.87 2.85
N ILE A 9 -12.64 10.85 3.16
CA ILE A 9 -11.22 10.83 2.84
C ILE A 9 -10.43 10.38 4.10
N ASP A 10 -10.29 9.06 4.26
CA ASP A 10 -9.54 8.42 5.36
C ASP A 10 -8.51 7.41 4.82
N THR A 11 -7.69 7.90 3.90
CA THR A 11 -6.57 7.16 3.29
C THR A 11 -5.24 7.88 3.56
N SER A 12 -4.12 7.18 3.36
CA SER A 12 -2.77 7.77 3.45
C SER A 12 -2.53 8.93 2.49
N PHE A 13 -3.40 9.13 1.49
CA PHE A 13 -3.28 10.17 0.46
C PHE A 13 -4.32 11.27 0.61
N SER A 14 -5.15 11.23 1.67
CA SER A 14 -6.27 12.16 1.84
C SER A 14 -5.87 13.62 1.81
N ILE A 15 -4.72 13.94 2.43
CA ILE A 15 -4.21 15.31 2.49
C ILE A 15 -3.79 15.78 1.09
N ALA A 16 -3.09 14.94 0.33
CA ALA A 16 -2.68 15.26 -1.03
C ALA A 16 -3.90 15.40 -1.96
N PHE A 17 -4.87 14.49 -1.84
CA PHE A 17 -6.13 14.55 -2.58
C PHE A 17 -6.90 15.84 -2.28
N ALA A 18 -7.12 16.14 -1.00
CA ALA A 18 -7.87 17.33 -0.59
C ALA A 18 -7.17 18.61 -1.04
N GLY A 19 -5.85 18.69 -0.90
CA GLY A 19 -5.06 19.84 -1.35
C GLY A 19 -5.22 20.09 -2.84
N LEU A 20 -5.04 19.07 -3.67
CA LEU A 20 -5.17 19.19 -5.12
C LEU A 20 -6.62 19.46 -5.56
N PHE A 21 -7.60 18.82 -4.91
CA PHE A 21 -9.01 19.07 -5.20
C PHE A 21 -9.41 20.51 -4.91
N MET A 22 -8.99 21.09 -3.77
CA MET A 22 -9.23 22.49 -3.45
C MET A 22 -8.64 23.44 -4.50
N GLN A 23 -7.41 23.18 -4.95
CA GLN A 23 -6.76 23.98 -5.99
C GLN A 23 -7.48 23.87 -7.34
N LEU A 24 -7.99 22.70 -7.70
CA LEU A 24 -8.75 22.50 -8.94
C LEU A 24 -10.14 23.15 -8.88
N VAL A 25 -10.77 23.18 -7.72
CA VAL A 25 -12.02 23.93 -7.49
C VAL A 25 -11.75 25.42 -7.67
N GLU A 26 -10.72 25.96 -7.02
CA GLU A 26 -10.34 27.37 -7.17
C GLU A 26 -10.02 27.73 -8.62
N LEU A 27 -9.29 26.86 -9.33
CA LEU A 27 -8.98 27.05 -10.74
C LEU A 27 -10.26 27.08 -11.60
N LYS A 28 -11.18 26.12 -11.40
CA LYS A 28 -12.46 26.08 -12.11
C LYS A 28 -13.29 27.34 -11.85
N ASP A 29 -13.37 27.79 -10.60
CA ASP A 29 -14.22 28.92 -10.20
C ASP A 29 -13.75 30.26 -10.79
N ASN A 30 -12.46 30.35 -11.15
CA ASN A 30 -11.85 31.53 -11.76
C ASN A 30 -11.69 31.44 -13.29
N SER A 31 -12.20 30.37 -13.90
CA SER A 31 -12.06 30.08 -15.33
C SER A 31 -13.33 30.39 -16.14
N GLU A 32 -13.21 30.38 -17.46
CA GLU A 32 -14.36 30.61 -18.34
C GLU A 32 -15.40 29.47 -18.19
N PRO A 33 -16.71 29.77 -18.38
CA PRO A 33 -17.74 28.75 -18.30
C PRO A 33 -17.47 27.55 -19.23
N ASN A 34 -17.56 26.35 -18.68
CA ASN A 34 -17.30 25.06 -19.37
C ASN A 34 -15.84 24.78 -19.74
N GLU A 35 -14.86 25.56 -19.25
CA GLU A 35 -13.44 25.23 -19.42
C GLU A 35 -13.04 23.97 -18.62
N PHE A 36 -13.64 23.78 -17.44
CA PHE A 36 -13.38 22.64 -16.55
C PHE A 36 -14.62 21.75 -16.34
N PRO A 37 -14.43 20.44 -16.05
CA PRO A 37 -15.53 19.52 -15.75
C PRO A 37 -16.33 19.89 -14.49
N GLU A 38 -17.45 19.21 -14.27
CA GLU A 38 -18.21 19.31 -13.02
C GLU A 38 -17.39 18.85 -11.80
N TYR A 39 -17.66 19.40 -10.61
CA TYR A 39 -16.86 19.08 -9.40
C TYR A 39 -16.83 17.58 -9.07
N VAL A 40 -17.97 16.91 -9.28
CA VAL A 40 -18.08 15.44 -9.12
C VAL A 40 -17.11 14.74 -10.09
N LYS A 41 -17.05 15.19 -11.34
CA LYS A 41 -16.15 14.63 -12.34
C LYS A 41 -14.68 14.89 -12.00
N ILE A 42 -14.35 16.07 -11.49
CA ILE A 42 -13.00 16.39 -11.00
C ILE A 42 -12.62 15.43 -9.86
N ALA A 43 -13.51 15.20 -8.90
CA ALA A 43 -13.25 14.29 -7.79
C ALA A 43 -13.07 12.82 -8.26
N ASP A 44 -13.89 12.37 -9.20
CA ASP A 44 -13.79 11.04 -9.81
C ASP A 44 -12.47 10.87 -10.58
N ASP A 45 -12.08 11.88 -11.37
CA ASP A 45 -10.84 11.85 -12.14
C ASP A 45 -9.60 11.85 -11.24
N LEU A 46 -9.60 12.64 -10.16
CA LEU A 46 -8.54 12.58 -9.14
C LEU A 46 -8.44 11.21 -8.48
N THR A 47 -9.59 10.61 -8.13
CA THR A 47 -9.62 9.27 -7.52
C THR A 47 -9.03 8.24 -8.49
N SER A 48 -9.43 8.31 -9.76
CA SER A 48 -8.93 7.43 -10.83
C SER A 48 -7.42 7.58 -11.04
N VAL A 49 -6.90 8.81 -11.06
CA VAL A 49 -5.46 9.09 -11.21
C VAL A 49 -4.68 8.54 -10.02
N LEU A 50 -5.16 8.75 -8.79
CA LEU A 50 -4.52 8.24 -7.59
C LEU A 50 -4.47 6.71 -7.59
N ASP A 51 -5.59 6.06 -7.89
CA ASP A 51 -5.68 4.60 -8.01
C ASP A 51 -4.73 4.06 -9.07
N ARG A 52 -4.61 4.75 -10.20
CA ARG A 52 -3.70 4.37 -11.28
C ARG A 52 -2.24 4.48 -10.87
N ALA A 53 -1.84 5.59 -10.25
CA ALA A 53 -0.47 5.80 -9.78
C ALA A 53 0.01 4.74 -8.77
N HIS A 54 -0.92 4.14 -8.01
CA HIS A 54 -0.63 3.03 -7.10
C HIS A 54 -0.46 1.67 -7.81
N ARG A 55 -1.06 1.49 -8.98
CA ARG A 55 -1.08 0.22 -9.72
C ARG A 55 -0.02 0.14 -10.80
N ASP A 56 0.26 1.24 -11.51
CA ASP A 56 1.15 1.26 -12.67
C ASP A 56 2.64 1.44 -12.32
N GLY A 57 2.96 1.59 -11.02
CA GLY A 57 4.32 1.70 -10.54
C GLY A 57 4.82 3.15 -10.42
N SER A 58 4.10 4.15 -10.93
CA SER A 58 4.57 5.55 -10.93
C SER A 58 5.04 6.04 -9.55
N LEU A 59 4.29 5.72 -8.49
CA LEU A 59 4.69 6.04 -7.12
C LEU A 59 5.78 5.10 -6.58
N LYS A 60 5.61 3.79 -6.80
CA LYS A 60 6.49 2.76 -6.24
C LYS A 60 7.91 2.86 -6.79
N ASP A 61 8.05 3.21 -8.06
CA ASP A 61 9.33 3.35 -8.74
C ASP A 61 10.10 4.58 -8.27
N GLU A 62 9.42 5.68 -7.98
CA GLU A 62 10.07 6.84 -7.37
C GLU A 62 10.55 6.52 -5.94
N VAL A 63 9.73 5.83 -5.14
CA VAL A 63 10.16 5.37 -3.81
C VAL A 63 11.32 4.39 -3.91
N ARG A 64 11.31 3.47 -4.88
CA ARG A 64 12.37 2.49 -5.11
C ARG A 64 13.71 3.16 -5.44
N ARG A 65 13.72 4.32 -6.09
CA ARG A 65 14.96 5.06 -6.44
C ARG A 65 15.68 5.61 -5.21
N ASP A 66 14.95 5.94 -4.15
CA ASP A 66 15.54 6.51 -2.93
C ASP A 66 14.73 6.11 -1.68
N LEU A 67 14.88 4.84 -1.27
CA LEU A 67 14.14 4.31 -0.13
C LEU A 67 14.39 5.11 1.15
N SER A 68 15.63 5.50 1.41
CA SER A 68 16.03 6.20 2.64
C SER A 68 15.37 7.57 2.78
N ARG A 69 15.01 8.22 1.66
CA ARG A 69 14.27 9.49 1.67
C ARG A 69 12.81 9.32 2.08
N PHE A 70 12.17 8.22 1.70
CA PHE A 70 10.73 8.03 1.86
C PHE A 70 10.35 7.07 2.99
N ILE A 71 11.26 6.19 3.40
CA ILE A 71 11.01 5.11 4.35
C ILE A 71 11.90 5.29 5.58
N ILE A 72 11.27 5.55 6.72
CA ILE A 72 11.96 5.64 8.00
C ILE A 72 12.24 4.24 8.50
N GLN A 73 13.50 3.95 8.80
CA GLN A 73 13.92 2.70 9.43
C GLN A 73 13.86 2.83 10.96
N ASP A 74 13.33 1.81 11.63
CA ASP A 74 13.22 1.78 13.09
C ASP A 74 13.74 0.43 13.66
N PRO A 75 14.99 0.39 14.17
CA PRO A 75 15.53 -0.82 14.78
C PRO A 75 14.75 -1.30 16.01
N ALA A 76 14.07 -0.40 16.74
CA ALA A 76 13.31 -0.77 17.93
C ALA A 76 12.04 -1.56 17.56
N LEU A 77 11.41 -1.23 16.43
CA LEU A 77 10.32 -2.01 15.84
C LEU A 77 10.76 -3.46 15.60
N VAL A 78 11.91 -3.66 14.95
CA VAL A 78 12.42 -5.00 14.61
C VAL A 78 12.71 -5.81 15.87
N ALA A 79 13.38 -5.22 16.87
CA ALA A 79 13.61 -5.87 18.16
C ALA A 79 12.29 -6.25 18.87
N GLY A 80 11.25 -5.42 18.74
CA GLY A 80 9.91 -5.72 19.25
C GLY A 80 9.28 -6.94 18.57
N LEU A 81 9.38 -7.04 17.24
CA LEU A 81 8.89 -8.19 16.48
C LEU A 81 9.62 -9.48 16.85
N GLU A 82 10.96 -9.46 16.95
CA GLU A 82 11.73 -10.62 17.40
C GLU A 82 11.32 -11.07 18.80
N ARG A 83 11.11 -10.12 19.71
CA ARG A 83 10.61 -10.43 21.06
C ARG A 83 9.24 -11.12 21.02
N TYR A 84 8.31 -10.68 20.17
CA TYR A 84 7.02 -11.36 20.03
C TYR A 84 7.17 -12.78 19.50
N LYS A 85 7.98 -12.97 18.46
CA LYS A 85 8.26 -14.30 17.87
C LYS A 85 8.88 -15.25 18.90
N LYS A 86 9.88 -14.78 19.65
CA LYS A 86 10.54 -15.51 20.73
C LYS A 86 9.57 -15.99 21.83
N HIS A 87 8.52 -15.21 22.11
CA HIS A 87 7.47 -15.58 23.08
C HIS A 87 6.30 -16.34 22.42
N GLY A 88 6.53 -16.98 21.28
CA GLY A 88 5.58 -17.89 20.64
C GLY A 88 4.43 -17.21 19.91
N LYS A 89 4.50 -15.90 19.64
CA LYS A 89 3.50 -15.23 18.79
C LYS A 89 3.78 -15.54 17.33
N LYS A 90 2.69 -15.80 16.59
CA LYS A 90 2.73 -15.87 15.13
C LYS A 90 2.56 -14.47 14.56
N LEU A 91 3.41 -14.11 13.60
CA LEU A 91 3.44 -12.81 12.97
C LEU A 91 3.08 -12.96 11.50
N PHE A 92 2.33 -12.01 10.96
CA PHE A 92 1.98 -12.01 9.55
C PHE A 92 1.87 -10.59 9.01
N VAL A 93 2.12 -10.44 7.71
CA VAL A 93 1.93 -9.19 6.96
C VAL A 93 0.75 -9.38 6.01
N VAL A 94 -0.14 -8.39 5.92
CA VAL A 94 -1.21 -8.32 4.91
C VAL A 94 -1.19 -6.95 4.24
N THR A 95 -0.79 -6.93 2.97
CA THR A 95 -0.58 -5.70 2.20
C THR A 95 -1.28 -5.75 0.85
N ASN A 96 -1.71 -4.57 0.37
CA ASN A 96 -2.26 -4.42 -0.99
C ASN A 96 -1.14 -4.30 -2.04
N SER A 97 0.10 -4.11 -1.61
CA SER A 97 1.28 -4.13 -2.50
C SER A 97 1.55 -5.53 -3.03
N ASP A 98 2.20 -5.62 -4.20
CA ASP A 98 2.72 -6.86 -4.76
C ASP A 98 3.90 -7.41 -3.95
N TYR A 99 4.31 -8.65 -4.27
CA TYR A 99 5.41 -9.33 -3.57
C TYR A 99 6.76 -8.65 -3.80
N SER A 100 7.10 -8.28 -5.04
CA SER A 100 8.38 -7.66 -5.37
C SER A 100 8.63 -6.39 -4.56
N TYR A 101 7.65 -5.49 -4.50
CA TYR A 101 7.75 -4.25 -3.76
C TYR A 101 7.75 -4.49 -2.24
N SER A 102 6.96 -5.46 -1.76
CA SER A 102 6.95 -5.81 -0.33
C SER A 102 8.29 -6.39 0.12
N LYS A 103 8.88 -7.29 -0.68
CA LYS A 103 10.21 -7.85 -0.45
C LYS A 103 11.26 -6.74 -0.38
N LEU A 104 11.27 -5.82 -1.33
CA LEU A 104 12.19 -4.66 -1.33
C LEU A 104 12.11 -3.87 -0.02
N LEU A 105 10.90 -3.54 0.44
CA LEU A 105 10.74 -2.78 1.68
C LEU A 105 11.13 -3.57 2.92
N LEU A 106 10.80 -4.86 3.01
CA LEU A 106 11.16 -5.71 4.14
C LEU A 106 12.67 -5.99 4.19
N ASP A 107 13.32 -6.16 3.04
CA ASP A 107 14.79 -6.26 2.94
C ASP A 107 15.48 -4.98 3.40
N HIS A 108 14.87 -3.82 3.15
CA HIS A 108 15.41 -2.53 3.56
C HIS A 108 15.15 -2.21 5.04
N THR A 109 13.97 -2.57 5.56
CA THR A 109 13.51 -2.08 6.88
C THR A 109 13.60 -3.09 8.01
N ILE A 110 13.60 -4.40 7.71
CA ILE A 110 13.57 -5.46 8.72
C ILE A 110 14.91 -6.19 8.76
N THR A 111 15.31 -6.79 7.62
CA THR A 111 16.52 -7.65 7.54
C THR A 111 17.77 -7.03 8.15
N PRO A 112 18.12 -5.74 7.92
CA PRO A 112 19.38 -5.17 8.43
C PRO A 112 19.44 -5.04 9.96
N TYR A 113 18.31 -5.16 10.65
CA TYR A 113 18.21 -4.95 12.09
C TYR A 113 17.85 -6.21 12.89
N LEU A 114 17.73 -7.36 12.22
CA LEU A 114 17.52 -8.65 12.89
C LEU A 114 18.78 -9.06 13.67
N LYS A 115 18.57 -9.68 14.83
CA LYS A 115 19.67 -10.20 15.67
C LYS A 115 19.57 -11.70 15.92
N GLU A 116 18.37 -12.24 15.95
CA GLU A 116 18.09 -13.65 16.21
C GLU A 116 17.75 -14.43 14.92
N HIS A 117 17.56 -13.74 13.78
CA HIS A 117 17.16 -14.32 12.50
C HIS A 117 18.02 -13.80 11.34
N ALA A 118 18.19 -14.58 10.28
CA ALA A 118 19.02 -14.19 9.14
C ALA A 118 18.25 -13.33 8.11
N HIS A 119 16.94 -13.51 8.03
CA HIS A 119 16.10 -12.87 7.01
C HIS A 119 14.68 -12.63 7.52
N TRP A 120 14.00 -11.57 7.05
CA TRP A 120 12.65 -11.22 7.52
C TRP A 120 11.63 -12.36 7.32
N SER A 121 11.85 -13.23 6.34
CA SER A 121 10.95 -14.36 6.08
C SER A 121 10.94 -15.42 7.19
N GLU A 122 11.97 -15.44 8.05
CA GLU A 122 12.00 -16.33 9.23
C GLU A 122 11.15 -15.77 10.37
N LEU A 123 10.93 -14.44 10.37
CA LEU A 123 10.17 -13.74 11.39
C LEU A 123 8.65 -13.89 11.17
N PHE A 124 8.19 -13.71 9.93
CA PHE A 124 6.78 -13.74 9.57
C PHE A 124 6.34 -15.13 9.11
N ASP A 125 5.32 -15.68 9.76
CA ASP A 125 4.70 -16.96 9.41
C ASP A 125 3.93 -16.89 8.08
N TYR A 126 3.37 -15.72 7.76
CA TYR A 126 2.70 -15.47 6.49
C TYR A 126 2.98 -14.05 6.00
N VAL A 127 3.22 -13.90 4.70
CA VAL A 127 3.22 -12.60 4.01
C VAL A 127 2.23 -12.67 2.87
N ILE A 128 1.11 -12.00 3.05
CA ILE A 128 -0.01 -11.95 2.10
C ILE A 128 0.09 -10.62 1.35
N THR A 129 0.36 -10.71 0.05
CA THR A 129 0.46 -9.58 -0.87
C THR A 129 -0.77 -9.53 -1.78
N LEU A 130 -0.96 -8.40 -2.47
CA LEU A 130 -2.15 -8.14 -3.30
C LEU A 130 -3.48 -8.46 -2.58
N ALA A 131 -3.54 -8.18 -1.28
CA ALA A 131 -4.65 -8.62 -0.43
C ALA A 131 -6.02 -8.04 -0.83
N ALA A 132 -6.06 -6.96 -1.61
CA ALA A 132 -7.29 -6.27 -2.01
C ALA A 132 -8.17 -5.86 -0.82
N LYS A 133 -7.56 -5.41 0.28
CA LYS A 133 -8.27 -4.81 1.42
C LYS A 133 -9.12 -3.62 0.91
N PRO A 134 -10.37 -3.46 1.39
CA PRO A 134 -10.98 -4.18 2.52
C PRO A 134 -11.62 -5.53 2.16
N ARG A 135 -11.76 -5.87 0.87
CA ARG A 135 -12.43 -7.11 0.41
C ARG A 135 -11.80 -8.36 1.00
N PHE A 136 -10.49 -8.34 1.24
CA PHE A 136 -9.78 -9.39 1.98
C PHE A 136 -10.54 -9.94 3.21
N PHE A 137 -11.20 -9.06 3.98
CA PHE A 137 -11.79 -9.41 5.27
C PHE A 137 -13.26 -9.85 5.18
N VAL A 138 -13.92 -9.59 4.06
CA VAL A 138 -15.38 -9.74 3.93
C VAL A 138 -15.80 -10.60 2.74
N ASP A 139 -14.89 -10.82 1.80
CA ASP A 139 -15.11 -11.56 0.56
C ASP A 139 -14.36 -12.90 0.62
N ASN A 140 -14.76 -13.84 -0.24
CA ASN A 140 -14.19 -15.19 -0.28
C ASN A 140 -13.22 -15.37 -1.46
N GLN A 141 -12.22 -14.50 -1.54
CA GLN A 141 -11.21 -14.54 -2.59
C GLN A 141 -10.28 -15.75 -2.42
N ARG A 142 -9.89 -16.38 -3.53
CA ARG A 142 -8.96 -17.50 -3.51
C ARG A 142 -7.53 -17.02 -3.24
N PHE A 143 -6.78 -17.80 -2.48
CA PHE A 143 -5.34 -17.58 -2.30
C PHE A 143 -4.52 -18.21 -3.43
N LEU A 144 -3.49 -17.47 -3.86
CA LEU A 144 -2.44 -17.97 -4.73
C LEU A 144 -1.15 -18.13 -3.93
N LYS A 145 -0.43 -19.21 -4.17
CA LYS A 145 0.91 -19.43 -3.63
C LYS A 145 1.92 -18.74 -4.54
N ILE A 146 2.75 -17.89 -3.95
CA ILE A 146 3.85 -17.23 -4.63
C ILE A 146 5.12 -18.07 -4.42
N ASP A 147 5.86 -18.35 -5.49
CA ASP A 147 7.23 -18.85 -5.41
C ASP A 147 8.15 -17.67 -5.07
N PRO A 148 8.82 -17.66 -3.89
CA PRO A 148 9.67 -16.55 -3.47
C PRO A 148 10.86 -16.27 -4.39
N SER A 149 11.28 -17.24 -5.20
CA SER A 149 12.46 -17.16 -6.06
C SER A 149 12.14 -16.68 -7.48
N THR A 150 11.01 -17.10 -8.02
CA THR A 150 10.57 -16.75 -9.39
C THR A 150 9.47 -15.70 -9.42
N GLU A 151 8.87 -15.40 -8.26
CA GLU A 151 7.68 -14.56 -8.08
C GLU A 151 6.43 -15.04 -8.84
N THR A 152 6.48 -16.25 -9.41
CA THR A 152 5.34 -16.84 -10.12
C THR A 152 4.27 -17.31 -9.14
N MET A 153 3.02 -17.30 -9.61
CA MET A 153 1.85 -17.66 -8.81
C MET A 153 1.25 -18.98 -9.28
N THR A 154 0.91 -19.82 -8.32
CA THR A 154 0.16 -21.06 -8.55
C THR A 154 -1.08 -21.08 -7.67
N ASN A 155 -2.16 -21.70 -8.16
CA ASN A 155 -3.25 -22.04 -7.26
C ASN A 155 -2.73 -22.99 -6.19
N ASN A 156 -3.14 -22.80 -4.94
CA ASN A 156 -3.03 -23.88 -3.98
C ASN A 156 -3.82 -25.06 -4.56
N GLY A 157 -3.13 -26.18 -4.84
CA GLY A 157 -3.77 -27.39 -5.34
C GLY A 157 -4.87 -27.88 -4.40
N PRO A 158 -5.69 -28.85 -4.83
CA PRO A 158 -6.68 -29.48 -3.95
C PRO A 158 -6.06 -30.03 -2.67
#